data_AF-A0A382G536-F1
#
_entry.id   AF-A0A382G536-F1
#
_cell.length_a   1.000
_cell.length_b   1.000
_cell.length_c   1.000
_cell.angle_alpha   90.00
_cell.angle_beta   90.00
_cell.angle_gamma   90.00
#
_symmetry.space_group_name_H-M   'P 1'
#
loop_
_entity.id
_entity.type
_entity.pdbx_description
1 polymer ?
#
loop_
_entity_poly.entity_id
_entity_poly.type
_entity_poly.pdbx_seq_one_letter_code
_entity_poly.pdbx_strand_id
1 'polypeptide(L)'
;AFLYLMAESREDKSEFLTLERDRFFRSMSVELAQRGVLQLFFLEINGVRTAATFCFDYNNVRYLYNSGYDIEYASLGTGFLLKALCLQGAISEGKSYFDLLRGAEPYKSHLGASSKELYRLSILR
;
A
#
# COMPACT_ATOMS: atom_id res chain seq x y z
N ALA A 1 -8.53 6.84 -9.13
CA ALA A 1 -7.09 6.61 -9.40
C ALA A 1 -6.58 5.40 -8.62
N PHE A 2 -6.40 5.47 -7.30
CA PHE A 2 -5.87 4.32 -6.52
C PHE A 2 -6.67 3.02 -6.70
N LEU A 3 -7.98 3.05 -6.47
CA LEU A 3 -8.82 1.84 -6.51
C LEU A 3 -8.82 1.17 -7.89
N TYR A 4 -8.73 1.96 -8.95
CA TYR A 4 -8.56 1.45 -10.32
C TYR A 4 -7.23 0.68 -10.48
N LEU A 5 -6.10 1.31 -10.15
CA LEU A 5 -4.78 0.67 -10.20
C LEU A 5 -4.67 -0.56 -9.28
N MET A 6 -5.38 -0.55 -8.16
CA MET A 6 -5.45 -1.71 -7.26
C MET A 6 -6.18 -2.88 -7.92
N ALA A 7 -7.34 -2.64 -8.51
CA ALA A 7 -8.14 -3.68 -9.17
C ALA A 7 -7.45 -4.24 -10.42
N GLU A 8 -6.84 -3.39 -11.25
CA GLU A 8 -6.15 -3.81 -12.49
C GLU A 8 -4.91 -4.67 -12.22
N SER A 9 -4.22 -4.43 -11.10
CA SER A 9 -2.92 -5.06 -10.86
C SER A 9 -2.97 -6.58 -10.71
N ARG A 10 -4.08 -7.14 -10.20
CA ARG A 10 -4.29 -8.57 -9.98
C ARG A 10 -5.79 -8.92 -9.93
N GLU A 11 -6.15 -10.08 -10.49
CA GLU A 11 -7.53 -10.58 -10.53
C GLU A 11 -8.18 -10.69 -9.15
N ASP A 12 -7.48 -11.26 -8.16
CA ASP A 12 -7.99 -11.40 -6.80
C ASP A 12 -8.27 -10.04 -6.12
N LYS A 13 -7.60 -8.97 -6.55
CA LYS A 13 -7.89 -7.61 -6.07
C LYS A 13 -9.14 -7.02 -6.72
N SER A 14 -9.39 -7.36 -7.98
CA SER A 14 -10.64 -7.00 -8.66
C SER A 14 -11.83 -7.69 -7.99
N GLU A 15 -11.74 -8.99 -7.74
CA GLU A 15 -12.78 -9.75 -7.02
C GLU A 15 -12.98 -9.25 -5.59
N PHE A 16 -11.90 -8.89 -4.92
CA PHE A 16 -11.97 -8.28 -3.59
C PHE A 16 -12.69 -6.93 -3.62
N LEU A 17 -12.51 -6.10 -4.64
CA LEU A 17 -13.04 -4.74 -4.66
C LEU A 17 -14.51 -4.67 -5.11
N THR A 18 -15.40 -5.27 -4.31
CA THR A 18 -16.85 -5.12 -4.49
C THR A 18 -17.29 -3.65 -4.32
N LEU A 19 -18.49 -3.31 -4.80
CA LEU A 19 -19.05 -1.96 -4.63
C LEU A 19 -19.13 -1.49 -3.17
N GLU A 20 -19.40 -2.42 -2.24
CA GLU A 20 -19.39 -2.12 -0.82
C GLU A 20 -18.00 -1.77 -0.33
N ARG A 21 -16.97 -2.54 -0.74
CA ARG A 21 -15.58 -2.28 -0.36
C ARG A 21 -15.06 -1.01 -1.01
N ASP A 22 -15.37 -0.72 -2.29
CA ASP A 22 -15.04 0.57 -2.92
C ASP A 22 -15.59 1.74 -2.12
N ARG A 23 -16.88 1.72 -1.75
CA ARG A 23 -17.49 2.76 -0.90
C ARG A 23 -16.79 2.87 0.45
N PHE A 24 -16.50 1.74 1.08
CA PHE A 24 -15.76 1.71 2.35
C PHE A 24 -14.37 2.35 2.21
N PHE A 25 -13.59 2.00 1.18
CA PHE A 25 -12.28 2.59 0.92
C PHE A 25 -12.37 4.11 0.75
N ARG A 26 -13.36 4.61 0.01
CA ARG A 26 -13.56 6.05 -0.18
C ARG A 26 -13.89 6.75 1.12
N SER A 27 -14.87 6.26 1.88
CA SER A 27 -15.25 6.85 3.17
C SER A 27 -14.08 6.84 4.15
N MET A 28 -13.40 5.70 4.29
CA MET A 28 -12.21 5.56 5.13
C MET A 28 -11.09 6.51 4.71
N SER A 29 -10.87 6.69 3.41
CA SER A 29 -9.82 7.59 2.90
C SER A 29 -10.08 9.04 3.30
N VAL A 30 -11.33 9.51 3.19
CA VAL A 30 -11.70 10.88 3.57
C VAL A 30 -11.44 11.11 5.06
N GLU A 31 -11.92 10.22 5.91
CA GLU A 31 -11.75 10.32 7.37
C GLU A 31 -10.29 10.28 7.81
N LEU A 32 -9.49 9.38 7.22
CA LEU A 32 -8.07 9.24 7.58
C LEU A 32 -7.21 10.38 7.02
N ALA A 33 -7.58 10.95 5.87
CA ALA A 33 -6.92 12.14 5.34
C ALA A 33 -7.14 13.36 6.25
N GLN A 34 -8.37 13.57 6.75
CA GLN A 34 -8.67 14.67 7.69
C GLN A 34 -7.86 14.57 8.99
N ARG A 35 -7.47 13.36 9.39
CA ARG A 35 -6.64 13.09 10.57
C ARG A 35 -5.14 13.10 10.28
N GLY A 36 -4.72 13.35 9.04
CA GLY A 36 -3.32 13.30 8.63
C GLY A 36 -2.70 11.89 8.64
N VAL A 37 -3.52 10.85 8.77
CA VAL A 37 -3.07 9.44 8.83
C VAL A 37 -2.90 8.86 7.44
N LEU A 38 -3.76 9.22 6.48
CA LEU A 38 -3.69 8.67 5.13
C LEU A 38 -2.52 9.27 4.34
N GLN A 39 -1.73 8.41 3.72
CA GLN A 39 -0.71 8.78 2.75
C GLN A 39 -0.97 8.04 1.44
N LEU A 40 -1.23 8.77 0.35
CA LEU A 40 -1.38 8.22 -1.00
C LEU A 40 -0.22 8.69 -1.86
N PHE A 41 0.55 7.75 -2.40
CA PHE A 41 1.61 8.05 -3.35
C PHE A 41 1.27 7.50 -4.71
N PHE A 42 1.67 8.23 -5.76
CA PHE A 42 1.51 7.83 -7.14
C PHE A 42 2.85 7.96 -7.85
N LEU A 43 3.17 6.99 -8.71
CA LEU A 43 4.24 7.11 -9.69
C LEU A 43 3.62 7.51 -11.02
N GLU A 44 4.19 8.52 -11.66
CA GLU A 44 3.70 9.03 -12.93
C GLU A 44 4.77 8.93 -14.01
N ILE A 45 4.39 8.43 -15.19
CA ILE A 45 5.22 8.39 -16.38
C ILE A 45 4.47 9.14 -17.47
N ASN A 46 5.04 10.24 -17.97
CA ASN A 46 4.44 11.06 -19.04
C ASN A 46 2.98 11.48 -18.76
N GLY A 47 2.64 11.86 -17.53
CA GLY A 47 1.28 12.25 -17.16
C GLY A 47 0.35 11.09 -16.75
N VAL A 48 0.78 9.83 -16.91
CA VAL A 48 -0.01 8.64 -16.59
C VAL A 48 0.39 8.10 -15.23
N ARG A 49 -0.57 7.95 -14.32
CA ARG A 49 -0.34 7.30 -13.00
C ARG A 49 -0.20 5.80 -13.20
N THR A 50 1.02 5.29 -13.18
CA THR A 50 1.35 3.90 -13.47
C THR A 50 1.39 3.02 -12.23
N ALA A 51 1.54 3.60 -11.05
CA ALA A 51 1.48 2.87 -9.79
C ALA A 51 0.93 3.74 -8.66
N ALA A 52 0.38 3.08 -7.64
CA ALA A 52 -0.10 3.74 -6.44
C ALA A 52 0.17 2.91 -5.18
N THR A 53 0.44 3.58 -4.07
CA THR A 53 0.45 2.97 -2.73
C THR A 53 -0.55 3.68 -1.84
N PHE A 54 -1.15 2.90 -0.96
CA PHE A 54 -2.09 3.33 0.06
C PHE A 54 -1.46 3.03 1.40
N CYS A 55 -1.04 4.07 2.10
CA CYS A 55 -0.27 3.96 3.33
C CYS A 55 -0.98 4.65 4.50
N PHE A 56 -0.64 4.23 5.71
CA PHE A 56 -1.01 4.91 6.95
C PHE A 56 0.24 5.36 7.70
N ASP A 57 0.23 6.59 8.18
CA ASP A 57 1.21 7.08 9.13
C ASP A 57 0.60 7.14 10.51
N TYR A 58 1.14 6.33 11.43
CA TYR A 58 0.66 6.29 12.80
C TYR A 58 1.81 5.93 13.74
N ASN A 59 1.92 6.66 14.86
CA ASN A 59 2.93 6.43 15.89
C ASN A 59 4.37 6.31 15.34
N ASN A 60 4.76 7.22 14.45
CA ASN A 60 6.06 7.25 13.76
C ASN A 60 6.39 6.01 12.90
N VAL A 61 5.37 5.25 12.50
CA VAL A 61 5.47 4.11 11.58
C VAL A 61 4.67 4.40 10.31
N ARG A 62 5.24 4.07 9.15
CA ARG A 62 4.50 4.04 7.88
C ARG A 62 4.10 2.61 7.56
N TYR A 63 2.80 2.36 7.42
CA TYR A 63 2.23 1.06 7.08
C TYR A 63 1.81 1.06 5.61
N LEU A 64 2.35 0.17 4.79
CA LEU A 64 1.94 0.01 3.40
C LEU A 64 0.71 -0.90 3.34
N TYR A 65 -0.47 -0.30 3.47
CA TYR A 65 -1.75 -1.02 3.55
C TYR A 65 -2.11 -1.75 2.26
N ASN A 66 -2.01 -1.06 1.13
CA ASN A 66 -2.27 -1.66 -0.17
C ASN A 66 -1.50 -0.94 -1.27
N SER A 67 -1.47 -1.53 -2.46
CA SER A 67 -0.84 -0.94 -3.63
C SER A 67 -1.50 -1.42 -4.91
N GLY A 68 -1.27 -0.71 -5.99
CA GLY A 68 -1.71 -1.05 -7.34
C GLY A 68 -0.71 -0.58 -8.37
N TYR A 69 -0.79 -1.14 -9.56
CA TYR A 69 -0.02 -0.70 -10.72
C TYR A 69 -0.78 -1.03 -11.99
N ASP A 70 -0.50 -0.25 -13.02
CA ASP A 70 -0.98 -0.44 -14.37
C ASP A 70 -0.19 -1.59 -15.02
N ILE A 71 -0.90 -2.61 -15.50
CA ILE A 71 -0.30 -3.82 -16.06
C ILE A 71 0.50 -3.53 -17.34
N GLU A 72 0.12 -2.51 -18.10
CA GLU A 72 0.85 -2.08 -19.31
C GLU A 72 2.27 -1.58 -18.99
N TYR A 73 2.47 -1.11 -17.75
CA TYR A 73 3.76 -0.64 -17.24
C TYR A 73 4.44 -1.64 -16.30
N ALA A 74 3.91 -2.86 -16.18
CA ALA A 74 4.43 -3.86 -15.25
C ALA A 74 5.89 -4.24 -15.56
N SER A 75 6.25 -4.29 -16.85
CA SER A 75 7.61 -4.59 -17.33
C SER A 75 8.66 -3.58 -16.86
N LEU A 76 8.24 -2.35 -16.54
CA LEU A 76 9.11 -1.30 -16.00
C LEU A 76 9.28 -1.39 -14.48
N GLY A 77 8.59 -2.32 -13.81
CA GLY A 77 8.67 -2.50 -12.36
C GLY A 77 8.10 -1.32 -11.56
N THR A 78 7.20 -0.51 -12.14
CA THR A 78 6.64 0.71 -11.53
C THR A 78 6.05 0.48 -10.15
N GLY A 79 5.33 -0.64 -9.98
CA GLY A 79 4.76 -1.03 -8.71
C GLY A 79 5.80 -1.33 -7.63
N PHE A 80 6.97 -1.88 -7.98
CA PHE A 80 8.07 -2.10 -7.02
C PHE A 80 8.83 -0.80 -6.75
N LEU A 81 9.16 -0.04 -7.81
CA LEU A 81 9.86 1.23 -7.72
C LEU A 81 9.13 2.20 -6.79
N LEU A 82 7.81 2.34 -6.92
CA LEU A 82 7.03 3.20 -6.03
C LEU A 82 7.13 2.77 -4.56
N LYS A 83 7.19 1.48 -4.24
CA LYS A 83 7.36 1.00 -2.86
C LYS A 83 8.73 1.37 -2.31
N ALA A 84 9.78 1.21 -3.12
CA ALA A 84 11.13 1.61 -2.74
C ALA A 84 11.23 3.12 -2.49
N LEU A 85 10.60 3.93 -3.35
CA LEU A 85 10.52 5.38 -3.16
C LEU A 85 9.71 5.77 -1.91
N CYS A 86 8.62 5.04 -1.61
CA CYS A 86 7.86 5.25 -0.37
C CYS A 86 8.71 4.96 0.88
N LEU A 87 9.51 3.89 0.85
CA LEU A 87 10.45 3.56 1.93
C LEU A 87 11.52 4.65 2.07
N GLN A 88 12.12 5.09 0.97
CA GLN A 88 13.08 6.19 0.99
C GLN A 88 12.47 7.46 1.60
N GLY A 89 11.27 7.85 1.17
CA GLY A 89 10.55 9.00 1.72
C GLY A 89 10.28 8.86 3.22
N ALA A 90 9.86 7.67 3.68
CA ALA A 90 9.66 7.41 5.11
C ALA A 90 10.95 7.58 5.94
N ILE A 91 12.09 7.12 5.40
CA ILE A 91 13.40 7.32 6.04
C ILE A 91 13.73 8.81 6.12
N SER A 92 13.55 9.55 5.02
CA SER A 92 13.80 11.00 4.98
C SER A 92 12.88 11.80 5.92
N GLU A 93 11.65 11.33 6.13
CA GLU A 93 10.70 11.90 7.08
C GLU A 93 10.96 11.48 8.55
N GLY A 94 11.98 10.67 8.81
CA GLY A 94 12.36 10.24 10.17
C GLY A 94 11.46 9.16 10.77
N LYS A 95 10.71 8.41 9.95
CA LYS A 95 9.91 7.27 10.44
C LYS A 95 10.85 6.22 11.04
N SER A 96 10.48 5.71 12.21
CA SER A 96 11.27 4.69 12.91
C SER A 96 11.05 3.28 12.35
N TYR A 97 9.96 3.06 11.62
CA TYR A 97 9.64 1.75 11.05
C TYR A 97 8.80 1.89 9.77
N PHE A 98 9.02 0.96 8.84
CA PHE A 98 8.22 0.81 7.62
C PHE A 98 7.63 -0.59 7.59
N ASP A 99 6.33 -0.70 7.80
CA ASP A 99 5.62 -1.97 7.92
C ASP A 99 4.99 -2.36 6.58
N LEU A 100 5.49 -3.43 5.98
CA LEU A 100 4.96 -4.01 4.73
C LEU A 100 3.75 -4.93 4.98
N LEU A 101 3.28 -5.00 6.22
CA LEU A 101 2.15 -5.78 6.70
C LEU A 101 2.27 -7.28 6.40
N ARG A 102 1.16 -7.98 6.61
CA ARG A 102 1.05 -9.43 6.40
C ARG A 102 1.27 -9.79 4.94
N GLY A 103 1.82 -10.99 4.72
CA GLY A 103 1.98 -11.60 3.40
C GLY A 103 3.42 -11.97 3.13
N ALA A 104 3.63 -12.99 2.30
CA ALA A 104 4.94 -13.53 1.94
C ALA A 104 5.39 -13.08 0.54
N GLU A 105 4.98 -11.89 0.11
CA GLU A 105 5.31 -11.39 -1.22
C GLU A 105 6.83 -11.24 -1.39
N PRO A 106 7.43 -11.79 -2.48
CA PRO A 106 8.89 -11.80 -2.66
C PRO A 106 9.54 -10.42 -2.63
N TYR A 107 8.83 -9.38 -3.05
CA TYR A 107 9.38 -8.01 -3.05
C TYR A 107 9.75 -7.51 -1.65
N LYS A 108 9.18 -8.06 -0.58
CA LYS A 108 9.44 -7.62 0.79
C LYS A 108 10.90 -7.89 1.19
N SER A 109 11.46 -9.03 0.79
CA SER A 109 12.87 -9.35 1.05
C SER A 109 13.80 -8.44 0.22
N HIS A 110 13.42 -8.10 -1.01
CA HIS A 110 14.16 -7.14 -1.84
C HIS A 110 14.18 -5.72 -1.24
N LEU A 111 13.20 -5.36 -0.40
CA LEU A 111 13.16 -4.11 0.37
C LEU A 111 13.86 -4.22 1.74
N GLY A 112 14.53 -5.35 2.03
CA GLY A 112 15.23 -5.57 3.29
C GLY A 112 14.32 -5.88 4.49
N ALA A 113 13.06 -6.25 4.25
CA ALA A 113 12.13 -6.56 5.32
C ALA A 113 12.53 -7.85 6.05
N SER A 114 12.41 -7.81 7.38
CA SER A 114 12.58 -8.97 8.25
C SER A 114 11.22 -9.53 8.65
N SER A 115 11.03 -10.84 8.56
CA SER A 115 9.79 -11.50 8.97
C SER A 115 9.50 -11.31 10.46
N LYS A 116 8.22 -11.17 10.79
CA LYS A 116 7.71 -11.11 12.17
C LYS A 116 6.62 -12.15 12.35
N GLU A 117 6.64 -12.85 13.48
CA GLU A 117 5.59 -13.81 13.83
C GLU A 117 4.31 -13.06 14.23
N LEU A 118 3.16 -13.55 13.74
CA LEU A 118 1.85 -13.04 14.11
C LEU A 118 1.17 -14.04 15.04
N TYR A 119 0.78 -13.56 16.23
CA TYR A 119 0.05 -14.37 17.20
C TYR A 119 -1.44 -14.05 17.15
N ARG A 120 -2.28 -15.08 17.17
CA ARG A 120 -3.72 -14.93 17.36
C ARG A 120 -4.06 -15.15 18.82
N LEU A 121 -4.52 -14.10 19.48
CA LEU A 121 -5.07 -14.19 20.83
C LEU A 121 -6.57 -14.44 20.73
N SER A 122 -7.04 -15.48 21.43
CA SER A 122 -8.47 -15.83 21.54
C SER A 122 -8.83 -15.87 23.02
N ILE A 123 -9.89 -15.16 23.40
CA ILE A 123 -10.48 -15.25 24.73
C ILE A 123 -11.65 -16.21 24.64
N LEU A 124 -11.57 -17.33 25.37
CA LEU A 124 -12.66 -18.28 25.52
C LEU A 124 -13.39 -17.95 26.83
N ARG A 125 -14.72 -18.03 26.79
CA ARG A 125 -15.56 -17.94 27.99
C ARG A 125 -15.69 -19.32 28.64
#